data_AF-A0A926BRZ2-F1
#
_entry.id   AF-A0A926BRZ2-F1
#
_cell.length_a   1.000
_cell.length_b   1.000
_cell.length_c   1.000
_cell.angle_alpha   90.00
_cell.angle_beta   90.00
_cell.angle_gamma   90.00
#
_symmetry.space_group_name_H-M   'P 1'
#
loop_
_entity.id
_entity.type
_entity.pdbx_description
1 polymer ?
#
loop_
_entity_poly.entity_id
_entity_poly.type
_entity_poly.pdbx_seq_one_letter_code
_entity_poly.pdbx_strand_id
1 'polypeptide(L)'
;GGTPLQTQYSTIATGKNLVGKISAASVIGMNATADALIRGWIRTVAANSQDVNKLGTAAVLLDDNGLDLGEMINKVMLGSIAYYQATSVYLNSLLDKNNAVAAVDANGGALAFTEMEHGWDEAFGYFGAARDFARYSDAQLAGTSADYSYDSNGDGKIDFRSEYNYTFARYAGRRDRSAGSDLTKEIFDAFLAGRTAIVNKASVDELIARRRDVSLAWERIIAATAVHYMNDVERSMRGLDTTSAAATVVRHQWSEMKGYVIALQFNSLKTISDARLNELHTLIGSKPVIADAASAENVDYRASITSARAIIKSVYGFTDAQMNAW
;
A
#
# COMPACT_ATOMS: atom_id res chain seq x y z
N GLY A 1 -22.98 2.30 -10.31
CA GLY A 1 -21.85 1.67 -11.02
C GLY A 1 -22.38 0.89 -12.20
N GLY A 2 -21.74 1.01 -13.36
CA GLY A 2 -22.07 0.24 -14.56
C GLY A 2 -21.81 -1.26 -14.37
N THR A 3 -22.20 -2.07 -15.35
CA THR A 3 -21.94 -3.53 -15.31
C THR A 3 -20.46 -3.78 -15.59
N PRO A 4 -19.74 -4.64 -14.84
CA PRO A 4 -18.34 -4.95 -15.14
C PRO A 4 -18.13 -5.42 -16.59
N LEU A 5 -17.19 -4.81 -17.31
CA LEU A 5 -16.79 -5.25 -18.64
C LEU A 5 -16.11 -6.63 -18.57
N GLN A 6 -15.30 -6.84 -17.54
CA GLN A 6 -14.68 -8.12 -17.24
C GLN A 6 -15.47 -8.88 -16.17
N THR A 7 -15.93 -10.08 -16.52
CA THR A 7 -16.78 -10.92 -15.65
C THR A 7 -16.05 -12.10 -14.99
N GLN A 8 -14.78 -12.35 -15.35
CA GLN A 8 -13.96 -13.40 -14.76
C GLN A 8 -12.56 -12.89 -14.43
N TYR A 9 -11.91 -13.44 -13.40
CA TYR A 9 -10.53 -13.09 -13.08
C TYR A 9 -9.55 -13.37 -14.23
N SER A 10 -9.76 -14.47 -14.96
CA SER A 10 -8.97 -14.85 -16.13
C SER A 10 -9.01 -13.84 -17.27
N THR A 11 -10.04 -12.98 -17.35
CA THR A 11 -10.11 -11.97 -18.42
C THR A 11 -9.27 -10.74 -18.13
N ILE A 12 -8.80 -10.56 -16.89
CA ILE A 12 -7.83 -9.52 -16.49
C ILE A 12 -6.43 -10.07 -16.22
N ALA A 13 -6.28 -11.37 -15.92
CA ALA A 13 -5.01 -12.01 -15.58
C ALA A 13 -4.33 -12.68 -16.79
N THR A 14 -3.06 -12.36 -17.05
CA THR A 14 -2.28 -12.89 -18.20
C THR A 14 -1.39 -14.10 -17.86
N GLY A 15 -1.84 -14.96 -16.95
CA GLY A 15 -1.10 -16.18 -16.56
C GLY A 15 0.16 -15.95 -15.71
N LYS A 16 0.49 -14.69 -15.37
CA LYS A 16 1.55 -14.37 -14.40
C LYS A 16 1.10 -14.79 -12.99
N ASN A 17 1.98 -15.48 -12.25
CA ASN A 17 1.73 -15.79 -10.85
C ASN A 17 2.26 -14.67 -9.93
N LEU A 18 1.61 -14.48 -8.79
CA LEU A 18 2.02 -13.46 -7.80
C LEU A 18 3.40 -13.76 -7.20
N VAL A 19 3.79 -15.04 -7.16
CA VAL A 19 5.08 -15.49 -6.62
C VAL A 19 6.25 -14.91 -7.41
N GLY A 20 6.14 -14.78 -8.73
CA GLY A 20 7.17 -14.14 -9.56
C GLY A 20 7.20 -12.62 -9.48
N LYS A 21 6.30 -12.01 -8.69
CA LYS A 21 6.13 -10.56 -8.55
C LYS A 21 6.41 -10.05 -7.14
N ILE A 22 6.56 -10.94 -6.18
CA ILE A 22 6.84 -10.59 -4.80
C ILE A 22 8.32 -10.27 -4.59
N SER A 23 8.61 -9.28 -3.75
CA SER A 23 9.97 -8.97 -3.34
C SER A 23 10.63 -10.18 -2.66
N ALA A 24 11.89 -10.45 -3.01
CA ALA A 24 12.71 -11.48 -2.37
C ALA A 24 13.33 -11.00 -1.06
N ALA A 25 13.19 -9.73 -0.69
CA ALA A 25 13.77 -9.18 0.53
C ALA A 25 13.17 -9.83 1.78
N SER A 26 14.02 -10.04 2.79
CA SER A 26 13.57 -10.39 4.13
C SER A 26 12.80 -9.24 4.75
N VAL A 27 11.72 -9.55 5.46
CA VAL A 27 10.92 -8.57 6.18
C VAL A 27 11.60 -8.19 7.49
N ILE A 28 11.84 -6.90 7.67
CA ILE A 28 12.49 -6.36 8.87
C ILE A 28 11.66 -6.73 10.11
N GLY A 29 12.33 -7.26 11.12
CA GLY A 29 11.71 -7.70 12.38
C GLY A 29 10.89 -8.99 12.29
N MET A 30 10.92 -9.72 11.17
CA MET A 30 10.22 -11.01 11.00
C MET A 30 11.11 -12.17 10.53
N ASN A 31 12.38 -11.92 10.20
CA ASN A 31 13.39 -12.94 9.85
C ASN A 31 12.97 -13.94 8.75
N ALA A 32 12.09 -13.53 7.84
CA ALA A 32 11.60 -14.34 6.73
C ALA A 32 11.26 -13.46 5.53
N THR A 33 11.22 -14.04 4.33
CA THR A 33 10.75 -13.32 3.13
C THR A 33 9.23 -13.10 3.18
N ALA A 34 8.74 -12.14 2.42
CA ALA A 34 7.30 -11.89 2.32
C ALA A 34 6.52 -13.12 1.83
N ASP A 35 7.06 -13.86 0.84
CA ASP A 35 6.44 -15.10 0.33
C ASP A 35 6.35 -16.17 1.44
N ALA A 36 7.43 -16.38 2.19
CA ALA A 36 7.45 -17.35 3.27
C ALA A 36 6.43 -17.02 4.37
N LEU A 37 6.34 -15.74 4.75
CA LEU A 37 5.38 -15.26 5.74
C LEU A 37 3.93 -15.43 5.26
N ILE A 38 3.60 -14.95 4.06
CA ILE A 38 2.24 -15.05 3.51
C ILE A 38 1.81 -16.52 3.40
N ARG A 39 2.67 -17.40 2.90
CA ARG A 39 2.37 -18.85 2.84
C ARG A 39 2.21 -19.46 4.22
N GLY A 40 3.02 -19.04 5.19
CA GLY A 40 2.88 -19.43 6.59
C GLY A 40 1.52 -19.06 7.14
N TRP A 41 1.13 -17.79 7.01
CA TRP A 41 -0.16 -17.29 7.47
C TRP A 41 -1.35 -17.97 6.78
N ILE A 42 -1.28 -18.19 5.46
CA ILE A 42 -2.32 -18.94 4.73
C ILE A 42 -2.46 -20.37 5.29
N ARG A 43 -1.34 -21.05 5.60
CA ARG A 43 -1.39 -22.38 6.25
C ARG A 43 -2.02 -22.32 7.63
N THR A 44 -1.71 -21.30 8.43
CA THR A 44 -2.33 -21.10 9.75
C THR A 44 -3.84 -20.90 9.62
N VAL A 45 -4.29 -20.05 8.70
CA VAL A 45 -5.72 -19.84 8.42
C VAL A 45 -6.39 -21.15 7.96
N ALA A 46 -5.73 -21.90 7.08
CA ALA A 46 -6.25 -23.18 6.61
C ALA A 46 -6.35 -24.24 7.72
N ALA A 47 -5.39 -24.27 8.66
CA ALA A 47 -5.46 -25.14 9.82
C ALA A 47 -6.58 -24.71 10.78
N ASN A 48 -6.67 -23.40 11.08
CA ASN A 48 -7.71 -22.84 11.92
C ASN A 48 -9.13 -23.08 11.36
N SER A 49 -9.29 -23.12 10.04
CA SER A 49 -10.59 -23.39 9.41
C SER A 49 -11.06 -24.85 9.56
N GLN A 50 -10.17 -25.76 9.99
CA GLN A 50 -10.54 -27.13 10.33
C GLN A 50 -11.01 -27.28 11.79
N ASP A 51 -10.79 -26.26 12.64
CA ASP A 51 -11.30 -26.23 14.01
C ASP A 51 -12.73 -25.70 14.02
N VAL A 52 -13.69 -26.56 14.38
CA VAL A 52 -15.13 -26.24 14.44
C VAL A 52 -15.44 -25.10 15.41
N ASN A 53 -14.61 -24.87 16.43
CA ASN A 53 -14.81 -23.77 17.38
C ASN A 53 -14.32 -22.43 16.83
N LYS A 54 -13.42 -22.44 15.84
CA LYS A 54 -12.93 -21.24 15.18
C LYS A 54 -13.75 -20.92 13.95
N LEU A 55 -14.13 -21.93 13.16
CA LEU A 55 -14.80 -21.78 11.86
C LEU A 55 -16.01 -20.83 11.94
N GLY A 56 -16.06 -19.85 11.03
CA GLY A 56 -17.11 -18.84 10.99
C GLY A 56 -16.94 -17.68 11.99
N THR A 57 -15.86 -17.65 12.76
CA THR A 57 -15.52 -16.57 13.69
C THR A 57 -14.22 -15.87 13.30
N ALA A 58 -13.94 -14.69 13.89
CA ALA A 58 -12.68 -13.98 13.70
C ALA A 58 -11.45 -14.81 14.11
N ALA A 59 -11.60 -15.81 14.99
CA ALA A 59 -10.50 -16.67 15.43
C ALA A 59 -9.88 -17.50 14.29
N VAL A 60 -10.59 -17.70 13.16
CA VAL A 60 -9.99 -18.32 11.96
C VAL A 60 -8.78 -17.53 11.46
N LEU A 61 -8.85 -16.21 11.55
CA LEU A 61 -7.85 -15.27 11.03
C LEU A 61 -6.81 -14.88 12.07
N LEU A 62 -6.82 -15.45 13.27
CA LEU A 62 -5.84 -15.13 14.32
C LEU A 62 -4.78 -16.22 14.44
N ASP A 63 -3.52 -15.81 14.61
CA ASP A 63 -2.46 -16.70 15.09
C ASP A 63 -2.31 -16.66 16.62
N ASP A 64 -1.41 -17.48 17.15
CA ASP A 64 -1.16 -17.58 18.59
C ASP A 64 -0.53 -16.31 19.19
N ASN A 65 0.03 -15.43 18.35
CA ASN A 65 0.53 -14.11 18.77
C ASN A 65 -0.57 -13.04 18.72
N GLY A 66 -1.78 -13.38 18.26
CA GLY A 66 -2.89 -12.45 18.11
C GLY A 66 -2.80 -11.57 16.86
N LEU A 67 -2.01 -11.96 15.86
CA LEU A 67 -1.98 -11.26 14.57
C LEU A 67 -3.27 -11.51 13.80
N ASP A 68 -3.87 -10.45 13.26
CA ASP A 68 -4.91 -10.58 12.23
C ASP A 68 -4.25 -10.92 10.90
N LEU A 69 -4.27 -12.21 10.57
CA LEU A 69 -3.63 -12.78 9.40
C LEU A 69 -4.27 -12.27 8.10
N GLY A 70 -5.55 -11.90 8.11
CA GLY A 70 -6.21 -11.30 6.94
C GLY A 70 -5.56 -9.98 6.59
N GLU A 71 -5.37 -9.12 7.60
CA GLU A 71 -4.72 -7.82 7.43
C GLU A 71 -3.24 -7.95 7.11
N MET A 72 -2.52 -8.83 7.80
CA MET A 72 -1.10 -9.10 7.51
C MET A 72 -0.89 -9.59 6.08
N ILE A 73 -1.67 -10.56 5.61
CA ILE A 73 -1.59 -11.06 4.22
C ILE A 73 -1.87 -9.92 3.24
N ASN A 74 -2.96 -9.17 3.44
CA ASN A 74 -3.36 -8.11 2.52
C ASN A 74 -2.30 -7.01 2.42
N LYS A 75 -1.85 -6.46 3.56
CA LYS A 75 -0.97 -5.29 3.59
C LYS A 75 0.45 -5.63 3.19
N VAL A 76 0.95 -6.81 3.59
CA VAL A 76 2.25 -7.28 3.11
C VAL A 76 2.22 -7.51 1.61
N MET A 77 1.14 -8.04 1.02
CA MET A 77 1.02 -8.13 -0.44
C MET A 77 1.02 -6.76 -1.12
N LEU A 78 0.32 -5.76 -0.57
CA LEU A 78 0.31 -4.40 -1.13
C LEU A 78 1.73 -3.82 -1.20
N GLY A 79 2.52 -3.96 -0.13
CA GLY A 79 3.91 -3.50 -0.08
C GLY A 79 4.85 -4.35 -0.95
N SER A 80 4.87 -5.66 -0.71
CA SER A 80 5.85 -6.58 -1.32
C SER A 80 5.60 -6.89 -2.79
N ILE A 81 4.41 -6.59 -3.31
CA ILE A 81 4.07 -6.80 -4.72
C ILE A 81 3.81 -5.46 -5.40
N ALA A 82 2.72 -4.77 -5.06
CA ALA A 82 2.30 -3.61 -5.84
C ALA A 82 3.28 -2.44 -5.72
N TYR A 83 3.58 -2.02 -4.49
CA TYR A 83 4.54 -0.95 -4.24
C TYR A 83 5.96 -1.32 -4.70
N TYR A 84 6.41 -2.54 -4.40
CA TYR A 84 7.67 -3.09 -4.87
C TYR A 84 7.81 -3.06 -6.39
N GLN A 85 6.80 -3.56 -7.10
CA GLN A 85 6.86 -3.65 -8.54
C GLN A 85 6.93 -2.27 -9.18
N ALA A 86 6.09 -1.33 -8.75
CA ALA A 86 6.13 0.03 -9.25
C ALA A 86 7.50 0.68 -9.02
N THR A 87 7.95 0.70 -7.77
CA THR A 87 9.11 1.50 -7.37
C THR A 87 10.44 0.81 -7.65
N SER A 88 10.61 -0.41 -7.17
CA SER A 88 11.89 -1.12 -7.18
C SER A 88 12.17 -1.88 -8.48
N VAL A 89 11.14 -2.14 -9.28
CA VAL A 89 11.30 -2.79 -10.59
C VAL A 89 11.15 -1.75 -11.70
N TYR A 90 9.94 -1.24 -11.95
CA TYR A 90 9.70 -0.41 -13.14
C TYR A 90 10.37 0.97 -13.06
N LEU A 91 10.17 1.73 -11.98
CA LEU A 91 10.77 3.07 -11.83
C LEU A 91 12.28 2.99 -11.60
N ASN A 92 12.76 1.97 -10.88
CA ASN A 92 14.18 1.83 -10.63
C ASN A 92 14.98 1.49 -11.91
N SER A 93 14.47 0.60 -12.76
CA SER A 93 15.10 0.22 -14.05
C SER A 93 14.69 1.10 -15.23
N LEU A 94 14.04 2.24 -14.98
CA LEU A 94 13.44 3.06 -16.04
C LEU A 94 14.49 3.53 -17.08
N LEU A 95 15.68 3.90 -16.61
CA LEU A 95 16.76 4.42 -17.46
C LEU A 95 17.42 3.35 -18.33
N ASP A 96 17.18 2.07 -18.03
CA ASP A 96 17.67 0.95 -18.84
C ASP A 96 16.78 0.72 -20.09
N LYS A 97 15.64 1.41 -20.18
CA LYS A 97 14.64 1.24 -21.26
C LYS A 97 14.89 2.18 -22.42
N ASN A 98 14.67 1.67 -23.64
CA ASN A 98 14.79 2.50 -24.83
C ASN A 98 13.67 3.53 -24.91
N ASN A 99 14.03 4.79 -25.21
CA ASN A 99 13.09 5.87 -25.46
C ASN A 99 13.32 6.60 -26.80
N ALA A 100 14.21 6.10 -27.66
CA ALA A 100 14.52 6.69 -28.96
C ALA A 100 13.59 6.18 -30.07
N VAL A 101 13.12 4.95 -29.97
CA VAL A 101 12.26 4.30 -30.97
C VAL A 101 11.04 3.67 -30.32
N ALA A 102 10.01 3.43 -31.12
CA ALA A 102 8.86 2.63 -30.72
C ALA A 102 9.31 1.24 -30.25
N ALA A 103 8.67 0.73 -29.21
CA ALA A 103 8.79 -0.68 -28.82
C ALA A 103 8.22 -1.57 -29.94
N VAL A 104 8.59 -2.85 -29.94
CA VAL A 104 8.12 -3.82 -30.93
C VAL A 104 7.35 -4.96 -30.26
N ASP A 105 6.32 -5.46 -30.94
CA ASP A 105 5.60 -6.66 -30.52
C ASP A 105 6.39 -7.96 -30.82
N ALA A 106 5.81 -9.11 -30.47
CA ALA A 106 6.46 -10.42 -30.68
C ALA A 106 6.74 -10.77 -32.16
N ASN A 107 6.09 -10.08 -33.10
CA ASN A 107 6.27 -10.25 -34.54
C ASN A 107 7.14 -9.14 -35.16
N GLY A 108 7.69 -8.23 -34.35
CA GLY A 108 8.49 -7.10 -34.80
C GLY A 108 7.68 -5.89 -35.27
N GLY A 109 6.36 -5.88 -35.04
CA GLY A 109 5.50 -4.74 -35.35
C GLY A 109 5.72 -3.58 -34.38
N ALA A 110 5.86 -2.36 -34.89
CA ALA A 110 6.03 -1.17 -34.06
C ALA A 110 4.75 -0.88 -33.23
N LEU A 111 4.94 -0.66 -31.93
CA LEU A 111 3.90 -0.28 -30.98
C LEU A 111 3.76 1.25 -30.90
N ALA A 112 2.64 1.72 -30.33
CA ALA A 112 2.35 3.15 -30.20
C ALA A 112 3.15 3.86 -29.07
N PHE A 113 4.06 3.15 -28.41
CA PHE A 113 4.82 3.63 -27.26
C PHE A 113 6.25 3.08 -27.30
N THR A 114 7.18 3.75 -26.61
CA THR A 114 8.54 3.25 -26.35
C THR A 114 8.56 2.32 -25.14
N GLU A 115 9.68 1.61 -24.93
CA GLU A 115 9.83 0.75 -23.74
C GLU A 115 9.85 1.56 -22.44
N MET A 116 10.42 2.76 -22.44
CA MET A 116 10.46 3.64 -21.27
C MET A 116 9.06 4.15 -20.92
N GLU A 117 8.27 4.52 -21.93
CA GLU A 117 6.87 4.92 -21.78
C GLU A 117 6.04 3.79 -21.17
N HIS A 118 6.16 2.58 -21.74
CA HIS A 118 5.47 1.41 -21.22
C HIS A 118 5.88 1.08 -19.78
N GLY A 119 7.17 1.18 -19.45
CA GLY A 119 7.66 0.95 -18.09
C GLY A 119 7.09 1.94 -17.07
N TRP A 120 6.95 3.22 -17.46
CA TRP A 120 6.31 4.23 -16.62
C TRP A 120 4.81 3.95 -16.42
N ASP A 121 4.12 3.59 -17.51
CA ASP A 121 2.69 3.30 -17.49
C ASP A 121 2.39 2.02 -16.68
N GLU A 122 3.28 1.03 -16.70
CA GLU A 122 3.20 -0.15 -15.83
C GLU A 122 3.34 0.23 -14.35
N ALA A 123 4.29 1.11 -14.00
CA ALA A 123 4.42 1.60 -12.62
C ALA A 123 3.14 2.30 -12.12
N PHE A 124 2.52 3.12 -12.98
CA PHE A 124 1.20 3.71 -12.71
C PHE A 124 0.11 2.65 -12.54
N GLY A 125 0.12 1.60 -13.38
CA GLY A 125 -0.81 0.48 -13.26
C GLY A 125 -0.74 -0.22 -11.90
N TYR A 126 0.45 -0.39 -11.32
CA TYR A 126 0.61 -0.96 -9.97
C TYR A 126 0.13 -0.03 -8.84
N PHE A 127 0.10 1.29 -9.07
CA PHE A 127 -0.57 2.21 -8.12
C PHE A 127 -2.07 1.94 -8.08
N GLY A 128 -2.61 1.47 -9.21
CA GLY A 128 -3.99 1.02 -9.32
C GLY A 128 -4.98 2.17 -9.36
N ALA A 129 -4.57 3.31 -9.92
CA ALA A 129 -5.48 4.40 -10.22
C ALA A 129 -6.18 4.17 -11.56
N ALA A 130 -7.42 4.63 -11.69
CA ALA A 130 -8.10 4.75 -12.97
C ALA A 130 -7.35 5.71 -13.90
N ARG A 131 -7.49 5.57 -15.22
CA ARG A 131 -6.85 6.47 -16.19
C ARG A 131 -7.33 7.91 -16.04
N ASP A 132 -8.57 8.09 -15.60
CA ASP A 132 -9.18 9.39 -15.31
C ASP A 132 -9.12 9.75 -13.81
N PHE A 133 -8.08 9.30 -13.09
CA PHE A 133 -7.93 9.49 -11.64
C PHE A 133 -8.19 10.93 -11.15
N ALA A 134 -7.72 11.94 -11.88
CA ALA A 134 -7.94 13.36 -11.55
C ALA A 134 -9.40 13.81 -11.57
N ARG A 135 -10.32 12.99 -12.10
CA ARG A 135 -11.76 13.25 -12.07
C ARG A 135 -12.38 13.01 -10.70
N TYR A 136 -11.79 12.13 -9.89
CA TYR A 136 -12.38 11.70 -8.65
C TYR A 136 -12.07 12.71 -7.54
N SER A 137 -13.11 13.09 -6.79
CA SER A 137 -12.91 13.82 -5.54
C SER A 137 -12.34 12.89 -4.46
N ASP A 138 -11.66 13.46 -3.47
CA ASP A 138 -11.19 12.70 -2.30
C ASP A 138 -12.32 11.98 -1.59
N ALA A 139 -13.52 12.56 -1.56
CA ALA A 139 -14.71 11.94 -0.99
C ALA A 139 -15.12 10.66 -1.72
N GLN A 140 -15.04 10.65 -3.06
CA GLN A 140 -15.34 9.45 -3.87
C GLN A 140 -14.26 8.39 -3.68
N LEU A 141 -12.98 8.78 -3.71
CA LEU A 141 -11.85 7.87 -3.46
C LEU A 141 -11.90 7.26 -2.05
N ALA A 142 -12.39 8.03 -1.08
CA ALA A 142 -12.61 7.57 0.30
C ALA A 142 -13.89 6.77 0.51
N GLY A 143 -14.76 6.69 -0.49
CA GLY A 143 -16.09 6.11 -0.41
C GLY A 143 -16.13 4.58 -0.42
N THR A 144 -17.20 4.06 -1.02
CA THR A 144 -17.53 2.63 -1.11
C THR A 144 -17.27 2.10 -2.51
N SER A 145 -17.42 0.79 -2.72
CA SER A 145 -17.23 0.16 -4.04
C SER A 145 -18.09 0.76 -5.16
N ALA A 146 -19.16 1.49 -4.83
CA ALA A 146 -19.96 2.24 -5.80
C ALA A 146 -19.25 3.49 -6.35
N ASP A 147 -18.28 4.03 -5.61
CA ASP A 147 -17.58 5.30 -5.89
C ASP A 147 -16.21 5.09 -6.56
N TYR A 148 -15.74 3.85 -6.63
CA TYR A 148 -14.36 3.54 -7.07
C TYR A 148 -14.19 3.63 -8.59
N SER A 149 -15.28 3.79 -9.32
CA SER A 149 -15.27 3.74 -10.77
C SER A 149 -16.18 4.77 -11.40
N TYR A 150 -15.83 5.16 -12.62
CA TYR A 150 -16.58 6.06 -13.46
C TYR A 150 -16.57 5.48 -14.88
N ASP A 151 -17.74 5.33 -15.50
CA ASP A 151 -17.86 4.93 -16.90
C ASP A 151 -17.46 6.13 -17.78
N SER A 152 -16.17 6.24 -18.07
CA SER A 152 -15.58 7.42 -18.70
C SER A 152 -15.83 7.44 -20.20
N ASN A 153 -16.07 6.27 -20.81
CA ASN A 153 -16.35 6.13 -22.24
C ASN A 153 -17.85 6.13 -22.58
N GLY A 154 -18.74 5.99 -21.59
CA GLY A 154 -20.19 6.03 -21.72
C GLY A 154 -20.81 4.77 -22.34
N ASP A 155 -20.12 3.63 -22.30
CA ASP A 155 -20.58 2.37 -22.90
C ASP A 155 -21.52 1.55 -22.00
N GLY A 156 -21.81 2.05 -20.80
CA GLY A 156 -22.66 1.43 -19.79
C GLY A 156 -21.96 0.35 -18.97
N LYS A 157 -20.65 0.15 -19.17
CA LYS A 157 -19.83 -0.83 -18.46
C LYS A 157 -18.69 -0.15 -17.71
N ILE A 158 -18.06 -0.92 -16.82
CA ILE A 158 -16.86 -0.50 -16.09
C ILE A 158 -15.70 -1.41 -16.50
N ASP A 159 -14.68 -0.84 -17.13
CA ASP A 159 -13.42 -1.53 -17.43
C ASP A 159 -12.48 -1.45 -16.22
N PHE A 160 -12.24 -2.60 -15.58
CA PHE A 160 -11.32 -2.68 -14.44
C PHE A 160 -9.86 -2.35 -14.78
N ARG A 161 -9.50 -2.30 -16.07
CA ARG A 161 -8.16 -1.90 -16.52
C ARG A 161 -7.97 -0.40 -16.67
N SER A 162 -9.04 0.39 -16.69
CA SER A 162 -8.95 1.83 -16.97
C SER A 162 -9.87 2.71 -16.14
N GLU A 163 -10.93 2.19 -15.58
CA GLU A 163 -12.03 2.96 -14.99
C GLU A 163 -12.24 2.63 -13.51
N TYR A 164 -11.29 1.96 -12.87
CA TYR A 164 -11.42 1.50 -11.49
C TYR A 164 -10.22 1.88 -10.63
N ASN A 165 -10.50 2.40 -9.43
CA ASN A 165 -9.51 2.75 -8.43
C ASN A 165 -9.35 1.65 -7.38
N TYR A 166 -8.16 1.08 -7.34
CA TYR A 166 -7.71 0.09 -6.38
C TYR A 166 -7.08 0.75 -5.14
N THR A 167 -6.52 -0.10 -4.29
CA THR A 167 -6.23 0.19 -2.89
C THR A 167 -5.41 1.45 -2.64
N PHE A 168 -4.25 1.64 -3.28
CA PHE A 168 -3.40 2.80 -2.99
C PHE A 168 -3.99 4.12 -3.49
N ALA A 169 -4.56 4.13 -4.70
CA ALA A 169 -5.30 5.28 -5.25
C ALA A 169 -6.41 5.75 -4.30
N ARG A 170 -7.13 4.82 -3.68
CA ARG A 170 -8.16 5.14 -2.68
C ARG A 170 -7.60 5.61 -1.34
N TYR A 171 -6.52 4.98 -0.86
CA TYR A 171 -5.92 5.37 0.41
C TYR A 171 -5.38 6.80 0.36
N ALA A 172 -4.87 7.27 -0.78
CA ALA A 172 -4.54 8.68 -0.97
C ALA A 172 -5.74 9.58 -0.63
N GLY A 173 -6.90 9.37 -1.27
CA GLY A 173 -8.10 10.19 -1.01
C GLY A 173 -8.66 10.05 0.40
N ARG A 174 -8.54 8.86 1.01
CA ARG A 174 -8.89 8.67 2.44
C ARG A 174 -8.06 9.53 3.37
N ARG A 175 -6.77 9.70 3.07
CA ARG A 175 -5.86 10.51 3.88
C ARG A 175 -6.07 12.00 3.63
N ASP A 176 -6.43 12.40 2.43
CA ASP A 176 -6.71 13.81 2.11
C ASP A 176 -8.00 14.32 2.76
N ARG A 177 -9.04 13.48 2.79
CA ARG A 177 -10.33 13.82 3.42
C ARG A 177 -10.21 14.31 4.86
N SER A 178 -9.21 13.84 5.60
CA SER A 178 -9.10 14.07 7.04
C SER A 178 -8.09 15.15 7.41
N ALA A 179 -7.11 15.50 6.57
CA ALA A 179 -5.88 16.13 7.06
C ALA A 179 -5.43 17.42 6.36
N GLY A 180 -6.18 17.91 5.37
CA GLY A 180 -5.75 19.07 4.56
C GLY A 180 -4.46 18.81 3.77
N SER A 181 -4.08 17.54 3.60
CA SER A 181 -3.13 17.10 2.58
C SER A 181 -3.81 16.99 1.22
N ASP A 182 -3.02 16.89 0.16
CA ASP A 182 -3.49 16.62 -1.20
C ASP A 182 -2.59 15.56 -1.87
N LEU A 183 -2.52 14.39 -1.24
CA LEU A 183 -1.72 13.23 -1.64
C LEU A 183 -2.22 12.61 -2.95
N THR A 184 -3.52 12.66 -3.24
CA THR A 184 -4.11 12.25 -4.51
C THR A 184 -3.54 13.08 -5.65
N LYS A 185 -3.53 14.40 -5.51
CA LYS A 185 -2.91 15.30 -6.49
C LYS A 185 -1.40 15.15 -6.53
N GLU A 186 -0.73 15.10 -5.37
CA GLU A 186 0.73 15.00 -5.27
C GLU A 186 1.27 13.83 -6.10
N ILE A 187 0.70 12.64 -5.94
CA ILE A 187 1.16 11.46 -6.69
C ILE A 187 0.74 11.50 -8.16
N PHE A 188 -0.46 11.99 -8.48
CA PHE A 188 -0.91 12.04 -9.86
C PHE A 188 -0.11 13.05 -10.69
N ASP A 189 0.14 14.24 -10.14
CA ASP A 189 0.99 15.26 -10.76
C ASP A 189 2.42 14.74 -10.95
N ALA A 190 2.97 13.98 -10.00
CA ALA A 190 4.29 13.35 -10.14
C ALA A 190 4.33 12.35 -11.31
N PHE A 191 3.30 11.48 -11.43
CA PHE A 191 3.17 10.56 -12.56
C PHE A 191 3.02 11.29 -13.90
N LEU A 192 2.19 12.32 -13.95
CA LEU A 192 1.97 13.13 -15.15
C LEU A 192 3.23 13.88 -15.58
N ALA A 193 3.94 14.49 -14.63
CA ALA A 193 5.19 15.21 -14.88
C ALA A 193 6.27 14.27 -15.42
N GLY A 194 6.43 13.08 -14.83
CA GLY A 194 7.39 12.12 -15.34
C GLY A 194 7.01 11.54 -16.70
N ARG A 195 5.73 11.25 -16.96
CA ARG A 195 5.28 10.82 -18.30
C ARG A 195 5.57 11.90 -19.34
N THR A 196 5.33 13.17 -19.00
CA THR A 196 5.63 14.33 -19.86
C THR A 196 7.13 14.45 -20.15
N ALA A 197 7.98 14.31 -19.14
CA ALA A 197 9.44 14.33 -19.30
C ALA A 197 9.94 13.22 -20.23
N ILE A 198 9.36 12.02 -20.15
CA ILE A 198 9.67 10.89 -21.04
C ILE A 198 9.29 11.19 -22.49
N VAL A 199 8.08 11.75 -22.74
CA VAL A 199 7.66 12.14 -24.09
C VAL A 199 8.60 13.17 -24.69
N ASN A 200 8.92 14.20 -23.89
CA ASN A 200 9.76 15.32 -24.30
C ASN A 200 11.26 15.00 -24.39
N LYS A 201 11.66 13.74 -24.14
CA LYS A 201 13.07 13.29 -24.16
C LYS A 201 13.94 14.14 -23.23
N ALA A 202 13.45 14.39 -22.02
CA ALA A 202 14.16 15.14 -20.99
C ALA A 202 15.53 14.51 -20.64
N SER A 203 16.37 15.29 -19.95
CA SER A 203 17.69 14.81 -19.52
C SER A 203 17.58 13.65 -18.52
N VAL A 204 18.65 12.85 -18.43
CA VAL A 204 18.74 11.75 -17.46
C VAL A 204 18.53 12.25 -16.02
N ASP A 205 19.11 13.41 -15.67
CA ASP A 205 18.96 14.00 -14.34
C ASP A 205 17.50 14.36 -14.03
N GLU A 206 16.76 14.89 -15.01
CA GLU A 206 15.34 15.15 -14.83
C GLU A 206 14.56 13.85 -14.64
N LEU A 207 14.82 12.81 -15.43
CA LEU A 207 14.15 11.51 -15.27
C LEU A 207 14.45 10.86 -13.91
N ILE A 208 15.67 11.03 -13.37
CA ILE A 208 16.04 10.60 -12.02
C ILE A 208 15.24 11.35 -10.96
N ALA A 209 15.01 12.66 -11.14
CA ALA A 209 14.16 13.43 -10.24
C ALA A 209 12.71 12.96 -10.30
N ARG A 210 12.13 12.77 -11.50
CA ARG A 210 10.72 12.38 -11.68
C ARG A 210 10.38 11.03 -11.06
N ARG A 211 11.26 10.02 -11.18
CA ARG A 211 11.04 8.74 -10.49
C ARG A 211 11.08 8.87 -8.97
N ARG A 212 11.88 9.81 -8.43
CA ARG A 212 11.94 10.10 -6.99
C ARG A 212 10.70 10.85 -6.50
N ASP A 213 10.16 11.76 -7.30
CA ASP A 213 8.90 12.46 -6.99
C ASP A 213 7.76 11.44 -6.77
N VAL A 214 7.59 10.49 -7.70
CA VAL A 214 6.58 9.42 -7.58
C VAL A 214 6.85 8.52 -6.37
N SER A 215 8.11 8.11 -6.19
CA SER A 215 8.53 7.28 -5.06
C SER A 215 8.15 7.92 -3.72
N LEU A 216 8.50 9.20 -3.53
CA LEU A 216 8.22 9.96 -2.32
C LEU A 216 6.72 10.17 -2.11
N ALA A 217 5.96 10.55 -3.14
CA ALA A 217 4.53 10.77 -3.02
C ALA A 217 3.80 9.49 -2.58
N TRP A 218 4.17 8.33 -3.13
CA TRP A 218 3.59 7.05 -2.74
C TRP A 218 4.02 6.63 -1.34
N GLU A 219 5.31 6.80 -1.00
CA GLU A 219 5.82 6.54 0.34
C GLU A 219 5.07 7.37 1.40
N ARG A 220 4.75 8.64 1.09
CA ARG A 220 3.93 9.51 1.94
C ARG A 220 2.51 8.99 2.13
N ILE A 221 1.87 8.42 1.11
CA ILE A 221 0.55 7.76 1.25
C ILE A 221 0.61 6.58 2.22
N ILE A 222 1.64 5.73 2.07
CA ILE A 222 1.84 4.56 2.96
C ILE A 222 2.11 5.04 4.39
N ALA A 223 2.97 6.02 4.57
CA ALA A 223 3.33 6.59 5.86
C ALA A 223 2.14 7.27 6.56
N ALA A 224 1.36 8.07 5.85
CA ALA A 224 0.13 8.67 6.36
C ALA A 224 -0.89 7.61 6.79
N THR A 225 -0.99 6.52 6.02
CA THR A 225 -1.86 5.38 6.35
C THR A 225 -1.35 4.60 7.58
N ALA A 226 -0.03 4.43 7.72
CA ALA A 226 0.54 3.86 8.94
C ALA A 226 0.25 4.73 10.18
N VAL A 227 0.33 6.06 10.05
CA VAL A 227 0.00 7.01 11.14
C VAL A 227 -1.47 6.92 11.53
N HIS A 228 -2.39 6.82 10.56
CA HIS A 228 -3.81 6.59 10.83
C HIS A 228 -4.02 5.38 11.75
N TYR A 229 -3.43 4.23 11.40
CA TYR A 229 -3.58 3.03 12.22
C TYR A 229 -2.80 3.10 13.54
N MET A 230 -1.68 3.81 13.61
CA MET A 230 -1.03 4.13 14.90
C MET A 230 -1.96 4.92 15.81
N ASN A 231 -2.69 5.91 15.28
CA ASN A 231 -3.67 6.70 16.04
C ASN A 231 -4.86 5.84 16.49
N ASP A 232 -5.35 4.96 15.64
CA ASP A 232 -6.43 4.04 15.96
C ASP A 232 -6.05 3.02 17.04
N VAL A 233 -4.85 2.42 16.96
CA VAL A 233 -4.31 1.54 18.00
C VAL A 233 -4.21 2.30 19.32
N GLU A 234 -3.59 3.47 19.33
CA GLU A 234 -3.42 4.29 20.54
C GLU A 234 -4.77 4.57 21.20
N ARG A 235 -5.75 5.00 20.41
CA ARG A 235 -7.10 5.33 20.86
C ARG A 235 -7.84 4.11 21.43
N SER A 236 -7.85 2.99 20.72
CA SER A 236 -8.50 1.76 21.17
C SER A 236 -7.88 1.20 22.45
N MET A 237 -6.56 1.38 22.62
CA MET A 237 -5.86 0.93 23.82
C MET A 237 -6.21 1.73 25.08
N ARG A 238 -6.70 2.98 24.96
CA ARG A 238 -7.11 3.81 26.12
C ARG A 238 -8.34 3.28 26.87
N GLY A 239 -9.13 2.42 26.23
CA GLY A 239 -10.32 1.81 26.81
C GLY A 239 -10.31 0.29 26.73
N LEU A 240 -9.14 -0.33 26.56
CA LEU A 240 -9.02 -1.76 26.35
C LEU A 240 -9.37 -2.56 27.62
N ASP A 241 -10.43 -3.36 27.52
CA ASP A 241 -10.72 -4.53 28.35
C ASP A 241 -10.29 -5.78 27.60
N THR A 242 -9.36 -6.53 28.18
CA THR A 242 -8.63 -7.65 27.57
C THR A 242 -9.49 -8.87 27.20
N THR A 243 -10.73 -8.96 27.67
CA THR A 243 -11.60 -10.13 27.48
C THR A 243 -12.66 -9.96 26.37
N SER A 244 -12.63 -8.85 25.64
CA SER A 244 -13.77 -8.34 24.88
C SER A 244 -13.52 -8.18 23.38
N ALA A 245 -14.58 -7.75 22.65
CA ALA A 245 -14.48 -7.27 21.27
C ALA A 245 -13.44 -6.15 21.09
N ALA A 246 -13.11 -5.38 22.13
CA ALA A 246 -12.09 -4.34 22.08
C ALA A 246 -10.70 -4.92 21.79
N ALA A 247 -10.38 -6.10 22.34
CA ALA A 247 -9.11 -6.75 22.06
C ALA A 247 -9.02 -7.20 20.59
N THR A 248 -10.13 -7.62 19.98
CA THR A 248 -10.18 -7.95 18.54
C THR A 248 -9.93 -6.70 17.69
N VAL A 249 -10.53 -5.56 18.07
CA VAL A 249 -10.31 -4.27 17.38
C VAL A 249 -8.83 -3.86 17.43
N VAL A 250 -8.18 -3.97 18.60
CA VAL A 250 -6.75 -3.63 18.72
C VAL A 250 -5.88 -4.57 17.88
N ARG A 251 -6.16 -5.88 17.85
CA ARG A 251 -5.41 -6.83 17.00
C ARG A 251 -5.51 -6.49 15.51
N HIS A 252 -6.72 -6.12 15.07
CA HIS A 252 -6.98 -5.72 13.70
C HIS A 252 -6.20 -4.45 13.33
N GLN A 253 -6.42 -3.36 14.08
CA GLN A 253 -5.76 -2.07 13.85
C GLN A 253 -4.23 -2.17 13.94
N TRP A 254 -3.72 -2.98 14.88
CA TRP A 254 -2.28 -3.23 15.01
C TRP A 254 -1.71 -3.95 13.79
N SER A 255 -2.44 -4.92 13.24
CA SER A 255 -2.01 -5.68 12.07
C SER A 255 -2.01 -4.82 10.81
N GLU A 256 -2.99 -3.91 10.66
CA GLU A 256 -2.97 -2.89 9.61
C GLU A 256 -1.76 -1.96 9.76
N MET A 257 -1.55 -1.40 10.96
CA MET A 257 -0.37 -0.57 11.28
C MET A 257 0.94 -1.30 10.91
N LYS A 258 1.14 -2.52 11.41
CA LYS A 258 2.35 -3.31 11.17
C LYS A 258 2.55 -3.58 9.68
N GLY A 259 1.48 -3.93 8.96
CA GLY A 259 1.49 -4.17 7.52
C GLY A 259 1.96 -2.95 6.71
N TYR A 260 1.47 -1.75 7.03
CA TYR A 260 1.93 -0.52 6.36
C TYR A 260 3.36 -0.11 6.72
N VAL A 261 3.80 -0.32 7.96
CA VAL A 261 5.21 -0.10 8.32
C VAL A 261 6.12 -1.09 7.59
N ILE A 262 5.71 -2.35 7.45
CA ILE A 262 6.42 -3.34 6.61
C ILE A 262 6.46 -2.87 5.15
N ALA A 263 5.37 -2.32 4.62
CA ALA A 263 5.30 -1.90 3.22
C ALA A 263 6.37 -0.87 2.85
N LEU A 264 6.72 0.06 3.76
CA LEU A 264 7.73 1.10 3.54
C LEU A 264 9.12 0.56 3.16
N GLN A 265 9.46 -0.68 3.53
CA GLN A 265 10.77 -1.25 3.22
C GLN A 265 10.93 -1.64 1.74
N PHE A 266 9.82 -1.89 1.03
CA PHE A 266 9.83 -2.53 -0.29
C PHE A 266 10.06 -1.56 -1.47
N ASN A 267 10.68 -0.42 -1.20
CA ASN A 267 11.02 0.58 -2.19
C ASN A 267 12.53 0.84 -2.19
N SER A 268 13.19 0.58 -3.33
CA SER A 268 14.63 0.83 -3.51
C SER A 268 14.97 2.32 -3.66
N LEU A 269 13.97 3.16 -3.94
CA LEU A 269 14.05 4.61 -4.08
C LEU A 269 13.50 5.34 -2.84
N LYS A 270 13.35 4.63 -1.71
CA LYS A 270 12.73 5.15 -0.48
C LYS A 270 13.53 6.29 0.16
N THR A 271 12.80 7.19 0.80
CA THR A 271 13.29 8.32 1.58
C THR A 271 13.66 7.88 2.99
N ILE A 272 12.84 7.02 3.61
CA ILE A 272 13.14 6.50 4.94
C ILE A 272 14.35 5.55 4.90
N SER A 273 15.30 5.77 5.81
CA SER A 273 16.47 4.91 5.91
C SER A 273 16.15 3.57 6.58
N ASP A 274 16.93 2.54 6.27
CA ASP A 274 16.79 1.22 6.90
C ASP A 274 16.96 1.31 8.43
N ALA A 275 17.83 2.21 8.92
CA ALA A 275 17.99 2.45 10.35
C ALA A 275 16.68 2.95 11.00
N ARG A 276 15.98 3.90 10.38
CA ARG A 276 14.68 4.39 10.86
C ARG A 276 13.57 3.33 10.75
N LEU A 277 13.59 2.50 9.71
CA LEU A 277 12.66 1.36 9.61
C LEU A 277 12.88 0.33 10.73
N ASN A 278 14.14 0.00 11.06
CA ASN A 278 14.45 -0.89 12.18
C ASN A 278 13.99 -0.30 13.52
N GLU A 279 14.17 1.01 13.72
CA GLU A 279 13.69 1.73 14.90
C GLU A 279 12.15 1.68 15.00
N LEU A 280 11.43 1.95 13.90
CA LEU A 280 9.97 1.82 13.83
C LEU A 280 9.51 0.40 14.19
N HIS A 281 10.13 -0.62 13.61
CA HIS A 281 9.78 -2.00 13.89
C HIS A 281 10.07 -2.42 15.34
N THR A 282 11.09 -1.85 15.95
CA THR A 282 11.40 -2.06 17.37
C THR A 282 10.31 -1.44 18.25
N LEU A 283 9.92 -0.19 17.98
CA LEU A 283 8.92 0.53 18.76
C LEU A 283 7.53 -0.10 18.67
N ILE A 284 7.09 -0.52 17.49
CA ILE A 284 5.76 -1.13 17.32
C ILE A 284 5.74 -2.62 17.69
N GLY A 285 6.91 -3.27 17.76
CA GLY A 285 7.04 -4.68 18.11
C GLY A 285 6.62 -5.67 17.00
N SER A 286 6.52 -6.94 17.39
CA SER A 286 6.19 -8.08 16.52
C SER A 286 4.81 -8.69 16.77
N LYS A 287 4.11 -8.27 17.83
CA LYS A 287 2.75 -8.69 18.17
C LYS A 287 1.98 -7.56 18.87
N PRO A 288 0.64 -7.55 18.81
CA PRO A 288 -0.17 -6.58 19.55
C PRO A 288 -0.02 -6.75 21.07
N VAL A 289 -0.01 -5.63 21.78
CA VAL A 289 -0.10 -5.59 23.25
C VAL A 289 -1.56 -5.59 23.66
N ILE A 290 -2.01 -6.67 24.30
CA ILE A 290 -3.37 -6.83 24.81
C ILE A 290 -3.31 -6.83 26.35
N ALA A 291 -3.26 -5.63 26.91
CA ALA A 291 -3.16 -5.40 28.35
C ALA A 291 -4.18 -4.33 28.77
N ASP A 292 -4.72 -4.44 29.99
CA ASP A 292 -5.76 -3.52 30.48
C ASP A 292 -5.30 -2.07 30.39
N ALA A 293 -6.22 -1.15 30.09
CA ALA A 293 -5.93 0.25 29.77
C ALA A 293 -5.04 0.98 30.79
N ALA A 294 -5.18 0.66 32.08
CA ALA A 294 -4.44 1.27 33.18
C ALA A 294 -3.10 0.58 33.51
N SER A 295 -2.80 -0.56 32.88
CA SER A 295 -1.54 -1.28 33.12
C SER A 295 -0.33 -0.50 32.62
N ALA A 296 0.81 -0.68 33.28
CA ALA A 296 2.08 -0.08 32.87
C ALA A 296 2.47 -0.50 31.44
N GLU A 297 2.27 -1.78 31.09
CA GLU A 297 2.55 -2.30 29.74
C GLU A 297 1.77 -1.56 28.65
N ASN A 298 0.47 -1.31 28.86
CA ASN A 298 -0.35 -0.56 27.92
C ASN A 298 0.11 0.90 27.81
N VAL A 299 0.40 1.56 28.94
CA VAL A 299 0.88 2.95 28.97
C VAL A 299 2.22 3.10 28.24
N ASP A 300 3.18 2.22 28.51
CA ASP A 300 4.51 2.22 27.90
C ASP A 300 4.43 1.93 26.39
N TYR A 301 3.54 1.02 25.99
CA TYR A 301 3.34 0.73 24.58
C TYR A 301 2.73 1.91 23.81
N ARG A 302 1.73 2.61 24.39
CA ARG A 302 1.18 3.83 23.78
C ARG A 302 2.22 4.95 23.66
N ALA A 303 3.15 5.05 24.62
CA ALA A 303 4.30 5.95 24.50
C ALA A 303 5.22 5.55 23.33
N SER A 304 5.46 4.25 23.15
CA SER A 304 6.25 3.72 22.02
C SER A 304 5.60 4.02 20.66
N ILE A 305 4.27 3.90 20.54
CA ILE A 305 3.50 4.31 19.36
C ILE A 305 3.66 5.81 19.09
N THR A 306 3.66 6.64 20.14
CA THR A 306 3.89 8.09 20.01
C THR A 306 5.29 8.39 19.46
N SER A 307 6.32 7.70 19.94
CA SER A 307 7.68 7.80 19.40
C SER A 307 7.77 7.35 17.94
N ALA A 308 7.07 6.28 17.56
CA ALA A 308 7.03 5.80 16.17
C ALA A 308 6.40 6.85 15.23
N ARG A 309 5.30 7.48 15.66
CA ARG A 309 4.67 8.60 14.93
C ARG A 309 5.64 9.77 14.75
N ALA A 310 6.43 10.10 15.77
CA ALA A 310 7.40 11.20 15.68
C ALA A 310 8.50 10.94 14.63
N ILE A 311 8.95 9.69 14.48
CA ILE A 311 9.88 9.29 13.41
C ILE A 311 9.25 9.53 12.05
N ILE A 312 8.03 9.03 11.82
CA ILE A 312 7.32 9.20 10.54
C ILE A 312 7.13 10.69 10.24
N LYS A 313 6.68 11.48 11.22
CA LYS A 313 6.52 12.93 11.08
C LYS A 313 7.80 13.60 10.61
N SER A 314 8.92 13.28 11.26
CA SER A 314 10.22 13.88 10.95
C SER A 314 10.74 13.49 9.57
N VAL A 315 10.54 12.24 9.14
CA VAL A 315 11.06 11.75 7.85
C VAL A 315 10.32 12.40 6.68
N TYR A 316 8.99 12.53 6.78
CA TYR A 316 8.17 13.00 5.66
C TYR A 316 7.73 14.46 5.77
N GLY A 317 8.12 15.16 6.84
CA GLY A 317 7.79 16.56 7.05
C GLY A 317 6.29 16.81 7.24
N PHE A 318 5.57 15.87 7.84
CA PHE A 318 4.14 16.03 8.10
C PHE A 318 3.88 17.06 9.20
N THR A 319 2.81 17.84 9.04
CA THR A 319 2.39 18.84 10.02
C THR A 319 1.71 18.20 11.23
N ASP A 320 1.64 18.90 12.37
CA ASP A 320 0.87 18.42 13.52
C ASP A 320 -0.61 18.24 13.22
N ALA A 321 -1.19 19.12 12.40
CA ALA A 321 -2.57 19.00 11.96
C ALA A 321 -2.79 17.67 11.21
N GLN A 322 -1.92 17.35 10.24
CA GLN A 322 -2.00 16.09 9.50
C GLN A 322 -1.83 14.88 10.41
N MET A 323 -0.80 14.90 11.27
CA MET A 323 -0.50 13.79 12.18
C MET A 323 -1.63 13.50 13.18
N ASN A 324 -2.42 14.50 13.55
CA ASN A 324 -3.54 14.36 14.49
C ASN A 324 -4.86 13.99 13.79
N ALA A 325 -5.01 14.34 12.52
CA ALA A 325 -6.25 14.16 11.81
C ALA A 325 -6.37 12.81 11.11
N TRP A 326 -5.25 12.21 10.72
CA TRP A 326 -5.23 10.84 10.22
C TRP A 326 -5.62 9.86 11.30
#